data_AF-A0A447QEJ3-F1
#
_entry.id   AF-A0A447QEJ3-F1
#
_cell.length_a   1.000
_cell.length_b   1.000
_cell.length_c   1.000
_cell.angle_alpha   90.00
_cell.angle_beta   90.00
_cell.angle_gamma   90.00
#
_symmetry.space_group_name_H-M   'P 1'
#
loop_
_entity.id
_entity.type
_entity.pdbx_description
1 polymer ?
#
loop_
_entity_poly.entity_id
_entity_poly.type
_entity_poly.pdbx_seq_one_letter_code
_entity_poly.pdbx_strand_id
1 'polypeptide(L)' 'MTIDEKSAKSKVLASRVPREIIEEMETVKLEGESTTHFIVAAMRSEIIRRKQKVDAKAPSYPP' A
#
# COMPACT_ATOMS: atom_id res chain seq x y z
N MET A 1 -30.48 4.48 -17.81
CA MET A 1 -29.13 3.93 -17.59
C MET A 1 -28.14 5.06 -17.74
N THR A 2 -27.60 5.57 -16.65
CA THR A 2 -26.45 6.48 -16.70
C THR A 2 -25.46 5.99 -15.66
N ILE A 3 -24.42 5.34 -16.17
CA ILE A 3 -23.24 4.91 -15.43
C ILE A 3 -22.50 6.19 -15.07
N ASP A 4 -22.70 6.69 -13.86
CA ASP A 4 -21.83 7.70 -13.25
C ASP A 4 -20.90 7.06 -12.20
N GLU A 5 -20.43 5.83 -12.45
CA GLU A 5 -19.27 5.22 -11.78
C GLU A 5 -17.94 5.82 -12.29
N LYS A 6 -17.97 7.09 -12.73
CA LYS A 6 -16.88 7.76 -13.46
C LYS A 6 -16.12 8.73 -12.56
N SER A 7 -15.68 8.27 -11.39
CA SER A 7 -14.57 8.91 -10.68
C SER A 7 -13.40 7.94 -10.53
N ALA A 8 -12.51 8.03 -11.52
CA ALA A 8 -11.09 7.73 -11.55
C ALA A 8 -10.58 6.40 -10.95
N LYS A 9 -9.68 5.76 -11.70
CA LYS A 9 -8.87 4.58 -11.34
C LYS A 9 -7.98 4.76 -10.09
N SER A 10 -8.12 5.86 -9.34
CA SER A 10 -7.39 6.19 -8.12
C SER A 10 -8.15 7.20 -7.27
N LYS A 11 -7.95 7.14 -5.95
CA LYS A 11 -8.43 8.12 -4.97
C LYS A 11 -7.24 8.69 -4.21
N VAL A 12 -7.20 10.00 -3.98
CA VAL A 12 -6.17 10.64 -3.15
C VAL A 12 -6.42 10.30 -1.68
N LEU A 13 -5.41 9.77 -1.02
CA LEU A 13 -5.39 9.56 0.43
C LEU A 13 -4.48 10.64 1.04
N ALA A 14 -4.99 11.37 2.03
CA ALA A 14 -4.23 12.39 2.76
C ALA A 14 -4.15 12.00 4.24
N SER A 15 -2.94 11.96 4.78
CA SER A 15 -2.69 11.75 6.21
C SER A 15 -1.44 12.55 6.62
N ARG A 16 -1.34 12.88 7.91
CA ARG A 16 -0.13 13.51 8.45
C ARG A 16 0.91 12.43 8.72
N VAL A 17 2.09 12.59 8.14
CA VAL A 17 3.24 11.70 8.36
C VAL A 17 4.29 12.45 9.18
N PRO A 18 4.81 11.89 10.27
CA PRO A 18 5.93 12.45 11.02
C PRO A 18 7.14 12.76 10.13
N ARG A 19 7.86 13.84 10.44
CA ARG A 19 9.01 14.29 9.66
C ARG A 19 10.12 13.24 9.59
N GLU A 20 10.41 12.58 10.71
CA GLU A 20 11.41 11.50 10.80
C GLU A 20 11.14 10.38 9.78
N ILE A 21 9.88 9.99 9.59
CA ILE A 21 9.50 8.95 8.63
C ILE A 21 9.70 9.45 7.18
N ILE A 22 9.45 10.73 6.92
CA ILE A 22 9.69 11.32 5.60
C ILE A 22 11.18 11.33 5.29
N GLU A 23 12.01 11.73 6.26
CA GLU A 23 13.47 11.75 6.11
C GLU A 23 14.02 10.34 5.88
N GLU A 24 13.59 9.35 6.67
CA GLU A 24 13.97 7.94 6.48
C GLU A 24 13.57 7.42 5.09
N MET A 25 12.36 7.72 4.62
CA MET A 25 11.91 7.37 3.28
C MET A 25 12.85 7.91 2.20
N GLU A 26 13.26 9.18 2.28
CA GLU A 26 14.18 9.76 1.29
C GLU A 26 15.55 9.06 1.28
N THR A 27 16.02 8.53 2.42
CA THR A 27 17.30 7.81 2.49
C THR A 27 17.29 6.43 1.81
N VAL A 28 16.12 5.80 1.69
CA VAL A 28 15.99 4.44 1.15
C VAL A 28 15.40 4.40 -0.26
N LYS A 29 14.99 5.54 -0.81
CA LYS A 29 14.50 5.64 -2.19
C LYS A 29 15.59 5.25 -3.18
N LEU A 30 15.16 4.58 -4.24
CA LEU A 30 16.03 4.29 -5.37
C LEU A 30 16.28 5.56 -6.21
N GLU A 31 17.37 5.57 -6.96
CA GLU A 31 17.69 6.68 -7.87
C GLU A 31 16.55 6.88 -8.89
N GLY A 32 16.03 8.11 -8.97
CA GLY A 32 14.91 8.45 -9.83
C GLY A 32 13.53 7.98 -9.34
N GLU A 33 13.43 7.39 -8.15
CA GLU A 33 12.16 6.94 -7.60
C GLU A 33 11.29 8.11 -7.10
N SER A 34 10.07 8.21 -7.61
CA SER A 34 9.10 9.19 -7.11
C SER A 34 8.50 8.77 -5.76
N THR A 35 8.17 9.75 -4.90
CA THR A 35 7.47 9.51 -3.64
C THR A 35 6.18 8.70 -3.82
N THR A 36 5.42 8.98 -4.89
CA THR A 36 4.20 8.23 -5.21
C THR A 36 4.49 6.75 -5.46
N HIS A 37 5.57 6.45 -6.21
CA HIS A 37 5.96 5.07 -6.48
C HIS A 37 6.33 4.34 -5.20
N PHE A 38 7.17 4.97 -4.36
CA PHE A 38 7.58 4.43 -3.06
C PHE A 38 6.37 4.11 -2.18
N ILE A 39 5.44 5.06 -2.01
CA ILE A 39 4.25 4.87 -1.18
C ILE A 39 3.38 3.72 -1.70
N VAL A 40 3.15 3.64 -3.01
CA VAL A 40 2.34 2.57 -3.61
C VAL A 40 3.02 1.20 -3.42
N ALA A 41 4.34 1.12 -3.60
CA ALA A 41 5.11 -0.10 -3.40
C ALA A 41 5.07 -0.56 -1.92
N ALA A 42 5.25 0.37 -0.98
CA ALA A 42 5.15 0.09 0.45
C ALA A 42 3.75 -0.41 0.84
N MET A 43 2.69 0.25 0.36
CA MET A 43 1.31 -0.17 0.61
C MET A 43 1.02 -1.56 0.05
N ARG A 44 1.47 -1.87 -1.17
CA ARG A 44 1.31 -3.21 -1.78
C ARG A 44 2.00 -4.28 -0.95
N SER A 45 3.22 -4.02 -0.52
CA SER A 45 4.00 -4.94 0.30
C SER A 45 3.30 -5.24 1.63
N GLU A 46 2.78 -4.21 2.29
CA GLU A 46 2.04 -4.37 3.55
C GLU A 46 0.71 -5.12 3.37
N ILE A 47 0.00 -4.91 2.26
CA ILE A 47 -1.21 -5.68 1.91
C ILE A 47 -0.89 -7.17 1.76
N ILE A 48 0.17 -7.52 1.02
CA ILE A 48 0.59 -8.91 0.82
C ILE A 48 0.95 -9.55 2.16
N ARG A 49 1.77 -8.86 2.98
CA ARG A 49 2.19 -9.34 4.30
C ARG A 49 0.98 -9.62 5.21
N ARG A 50 -0.04 -8.75 5.18
CA ARG A 50 -1.26 -8.94 5.98
C ARG A 50 -2.12 -10.09 5.46
N LYS A 51 -2.25 -10.26 4.15
CA LYS A 51 -3.00 -11.38 3.55
C LYS A 51 -2.35 -12.73 3.88
N GLN A 52 -1.03 -12.84 3.74
CA GLN A 52 -0.29 -14.07 4.08
C GLN A 52 -0.47 -14.48 5.55
N LYS A 53 -0.55 -13.51 6.48
CA LYS A 53 -0.82 -13.79 7.89
C LYS A 53 -2.24 -14.30 8.15
N VAL A 54 -3.20 -13.91 7.32
CA VAL A 54 -4.58 -14.42 7.40
C VAL A 54 -4.64 -15.84 6.85
N ASP A 55 -3.97 -16.11 5.73
CA ASP A 55 -3.94 -17.44 5.10
C ASP A 55 -3.18 -18.47 5.96
N ALA A 56 -2.10 -18.05 6.63
CA ALA A 56 -1.37 -18.89 7.59
C ALA A 56 -2.18 -19.21 8.87
N LYS A 57 -3.36 -18.61 9.06
CA LYS A 57 -4.24 -18.85 10.21
C LYS A 57 -5.49 -19.66 9.85
N ALA A 58 -5.63 -20.14 8.61
CA ALA A 58 -6.67 -21.10 8.28
C ALA A 58 -6.33 -22.45 8.94
N PRO A 59 -7.15 -22.97 9.87
CA PRO A 59 -6.90 -24.28 10.44
C PRO A 59 -7.04 -25.32 9.33
N SER A 60 -5.96 -26.04 9.04
CA SER A 60 -6.03 -27.29 8.31
C SER A 60 -6.86 -28.27 9.16
N TYR A 61 -8.15 -28.38 8.88
CA TYR A 61 -8.90 -29.56 9.33
C TYR A 61 -8.64 -30.67 8.29
N PRO A 62 -8.15 -31.85 8.72
CA PRO A 62 -7.93 -32.97 7.80
C PRO A 62 -9.28 -33.60 7.40
N PRO A 63 -9.34 -34.33 6.27
CA PRO A 63 -10.57 -34.92 5.73
C PRO A 63 -11.26 -35.89 6.68
#